data_AF-A0A8J6TXG8-F1
#
_entry.id   AF-A0A8J6TXG8-F1
#
_cell.length_a   1.000
_cell.length_b   1.000
_cell.length_c   1.000
_cell.angle_alpha   90.00
_cell.angle_beta   90.00
_cell.angle_gamma   90.00
#
_symmetry.space_group_name_H-M   'P 1'
#
loop_
_entity.id
_entity.type
_entity.pdbx_description
1 polymer ?
#
loop_
_entity_poly.entity_id
_entity_poly.type
_entity_poly.pdbx_seq_one_letter_code
_entity_poly.pdbx_strand_id
1 'polypeptide(L)'
;MQWVALSTVFFTAMVKFMFSPALGPAMKLSYIETYIANAAGAIVSMTIFYFAAEFFLKRSHKKKVEKYRMAVVAGIDVVPVKSFTKRNKTIIRLKNRIGIVPFCFWAPFLLSIPIGTIITAKFFGKRRLTFPLMIVGIFLNNTITVSFVYFVKNEATSVL
;
A
#
# COMPACT_ATOMS: atom_id res chain seq x y z
N MET A 1 1.93 -18.90 22.80
CA MET A 1 2.43 -19.47 21.52
C MET A 1 1.63 -19.04 20.29
N GLN A 2 0.29 -18.87 20.35
CA GLN A 2 -0.50 -18.35 19.22
C GLN A 2 -0.44 -16.82 19.02
N TRP A 3 -0.41 -16.03 20.10
CA TRP A 3 -0.33 -14.56 20.03
C TRP A 3 0.91 -14.05 19.30
N VAL A 4 2.04 -14.73 19.47
CA VAL A 4 3.29 -14.41 18.76
C VAL A 4 3.11 -14.66 17.27
N ALA A 5 2.51 -15.79 16.87
CA ALA A 5 2.25 -16.10 15.48
C ALA A 5 1.32 -15.07 14.81
N LEU A 6 0.22 -14.71 15.49
CA LEU A 6 -0.71 -13.67 15.02
C LEU A 6 0.00 -12.33 14.85
N SER A 7 0.82 -11.94 15.83
CA SER A 7 1.58 -10.69 15.79
C SER A 7 2.61 -10.70 14.65
N THR A 8 3.30 -11.82 14.42
CA THR A 8 4.27 -11.95 13.33
C THR A 8 3.60 -11.80 11.97
N VAL A 9 2.46 -12.46 11.74
CA VAL A 9 1.68 -12.29 10.50
C VAL A 9 1.21 -10.84 10.37
N PHE A 10 0.68 -10.26 11.45
CA PHE A 10 0.21 -8.87 11.44
C PHE A 10 1.33 -7.87 11.06
N PHE A 11 2.47 -7.88 11.76
CA PHE A 11 3.57 -6.95 11.49
C PHE A 11 4.22 -7.21 10.13
N THR A 12 4.32 -8.47 9.70
CA THR A 12 4.81 -8.79 8.36
C THR A 12 3.86 -8.27 7.29
N ALA A 13 2.55 -8.36 7.51
CA ALA A 13 1.54 -7.82 6.60
C ALA A 13 1.66 -6.29 6.45
N MET A 14 2.02 -5.58 7.53
CA MET A 14 2.22 -4.13 7.49
C MET A 14 3.29 -3.70 6.49
N VAL A 15 4.35 -4.51 6.31
CA VAL A 15 5.47 -4.20 5.41
C VAL A 15 5.34 -4.93 4.07
N LYS A 16 5.00 -6.21 4.09
CA LYS A 16 5.07 -7.11 2.94
C LYS A 16 3.84 -8.04 2.88
N PHE A 17 2.67 -7.42 2.73
CA PHE A 17 1.36 -8.08 2.64
C PHE A 17 1.30 -9.29 1.69
N MET A 18 1.94 -9.23 0.52
CA MET A 18 1.90 -10.31 -0.48
C MET A 18 2.45 -11.66 0.04
N PHE A 19 3.46 -11.64 0.92
CA PHE A 19 4.12 -12.87 1.40
C PHE A 19 3.75 -13.25 2.84
N SER A 20 3.11 -12.35 3.57
CA SER A 20 2.72 -12.57 4.95
C SER A 20 1.81 -13.81 5.18
N PRO A 21 0.84 -14.13 4.29
CA PRO A 21 0.02 -15.35 4.42
C PRO A 21 0.80 -16.66 4.52
N ALA A 22 2.00 -16.74 3.92
CA ALA A 22 2.84 -17.95 3.99
C ALA A 22 3.31 -18.28 5.41
N LEU A 23 3.39 -17.27 6.28
CA LEU A 23 3.79 -17.45 7.68
C LEU A 23 2.72 -18.11 8.53
N GLY A 24 1.44 -17.95 8.18
CA GLY A 24 0.32 -18.50 8.93
C GLY A 24 0.41 -20.02 9.09
N PRO A 25 0.46 -20.78 7.99
CA PRO A 25 0.56 -22.22 8.06
C PRO A 25 1.89 -22.73 8.60
N ALA A 26 3.00 -22.00 8.40
CA ALA A 26 4.31 -22.31 8.97
C ALA A 26 4.30 -22.22 10.51
N MET A 27 3.50 -21.31 11.06
CA MET A 27 3.31 -21.13 12.51
C MET A 27 2.09 -21.86 13.06
N LYS A 28 1.51 -22.79 12.28
CA LYS A 28 0.34 -23.62 12.65
C LYS A 28 -0.94 -22.82 12.97
N LEU A 29 -1.11 -21.64 12.36
CA LEU A 29 -2.37 -20.89 12.45
C LEU A 29 -3.44 -21.50 11.53
N SER A 30 -4.70 -21.31 11.89
CA SER A 30 -5.85 -21.63 11.04
C SER A 30 -6.01 -20.62 9.91
N TYR A 31 -6.80 -20.98 8.89
CA TYR A 31 -7.12 -20.11 7.77
C TYR A 31 -7.69 -18.75 8.24
N ILE A 32 -8.65 -18.78 9.17
CA ILE A 32 -9.36 -17.59 9.66
C ILE A 32 -8.41 -16.70 10.46
N GLU A 33 -7.58 -17.27 11.33
CA GLU A 33 -6.59 -16.52 12.10
C GLU A 33 -5.58 -15.80 11.20
N THR A 34 -5.04 -16.51 10.20
CA THR A 34 -4.12 -15.92 9.21
C THR A 34 -4.81 -14.85 8.38
N TYR A 35 -6.06 -15.09 7.95
CA TYR A 35 -6.84 -14.14 7.17
C TYR A 35 -7.05 -12.82 7.93
N ILE A 36 -7.52 -12.91 9.17
CA ILE A 36 -7.81 -11.75 10.01
C ILE A 36 -6.53 -11.01 10.36
N ALA A 37 -5.48 -11.72 10.79
CA ALA A 37 -4.21 -11.09 11.16
C ALA A 37 -3.57 -10.36 9.96
N ASN A 38 -3.58 -10.98 8.77
CA ASN A 38 -3.00 -10.41 7.57
C ASN A 38 -3.82 -9.20 7.05
N ALA A 39 -5.15 -9.30 7.01
CA ALA A 39 -6.02 -8.18 6.65
C ALA A 39 -5.86 -7.00 7.62
N ALA A 40 -5.88 -7.28 8.93
CA ALA A 40 -5.75 -6.24 9.95
C ALA A 40 -4.42 -5.50 9.83
N GLY A 41 -3.30 -6.22 9.68
CA GLY A 41 -1.99 -5.60 9.50
C GLY A 41 -1.91 -4.73 8.25
N ALA A 42 -2.45 -5.21 7.13
CA ALA A 42 -2.51 -4.45 5.89
C ALA A 42 -3.36 -3.19 6.01
N ILE A 43 -4.56 -3.28 6.61
CA ILE A 43 -5.48 -2.14 6.78
C ILE A 43 -4.87 -1.10 7.73
N VAL A 44 -4.27 -1.52 8.85
CA VAL A 44 -3.63 -0.60 9.80
C VAL A 44 -2.49 0.15 9.14
N SER A 45 -1.58 -0.56 8.48
CA SER A 45 -0.45 0.06 7.76
C SER A 45 -0.95 1.00 6.66
N MET A 46 -1.90 0.55 5.83
CA MET A 46 -2.50 1.36 4.77
C MET A 46 -3.10 2.65 5.34
N THR A 47 -3.85 2.56 6.44
CA THR A 47 -4.50 3.71 7.09
C THR A 47 -3.45 4.73 7.52
N ILE A 48 -2.42 4.28 8.25
CA ILE A 48 -1.33 5.15 8.73
C ILE A 48 -0.64 5.84 7.55
N PHE A 49 -0.19 5.06 6.55
CA PHE A 49 0.58 5.61 5.44
C PHE A 49 -0.25 6.44 4.47
N TYR A 50 -1.54 6.15 4.30
CA TYR A 50 -2.42 6.92 3.42
C TYR A 50 -2.61 8.34 3.96
N PHE A 51 -3.04 8.45 5.22
CA PHE A 51 -3.29 9.76 5.84
C PHE A 51 -1.99 10.52 6.09
N ALA A 52 -0.91 9.84 6.49
CA ALA A 52 0.41 10.46 6.60
C ALA A 52 0.87 11.03 5.24
N ALA A 53 0.75 10.25 4.16
CA ALA A 53 1.12 10.73 2.83
C ALA A 53 0.32 11.95 2.41
N GLU A 54 -1.01 11.93 2.60
CA GLU A 54 -1.86 13.05 2.25
C GLU A 54 -1.48 14.32 3.04
N PHE A 55 -1.24 14.18 4.34
CA PHE A 55 -0.79 15.27 5.21
C PHE A 55 0.57 15.85 4.76
N PHE A 56 1.59 15.01 4.61
CA PHE A 56 2.94 15.45 4.24
C PHE A 56 3.00 16.03 2.82
N LEU A 57 2.25 15.47 1.87
CA LEU A 57 2.19 15.98 0.50
C LEU A 57 1.52 17.36 0.46
N LYS A 58 0.41 17.56 1.18
CA LYS A 58 -0.25 18.87 1.29
C LYS A 58 0.68 19.91 1.95
N ARG A 59 1.31 19.54 3.07
CA ARG A 59 2.25 20.42 3.80
C ARG A 59 3.46 20.79 2.94
N SER A 60 4.07 19.81 2.27
CA SER A 60 5.21 20.02 1.37
C SER A 60 4.84 20.93 0.20
N HIS A 61 3.66 20.73 -0.40
CA HIS A 61 3.17 21.59 -1.47
C HIS A 61 2.96 23.03 -1.01
N LYS A 62 2.29 23.25 0.14
CA LYS A 62 2.09 24.59 0.72
C LYS A 62 3.41 25.32 0.97
N LYS A 63 4.37 24.66 1.63
CA LYS A 63 5.71 25.22 1.87
C LYS A 63 6.45 25.58 0.58
N LYS A 64 6.32 24.76 -0.47
CA LYS A 64 6.96 25.04 -1.76
C LYS A 64 6.33 26.26 -2.45
N VAL A 65 5.01 26.40 -2.39
CA VAL A 65 4.28 27.56 -2.93
C VAL A 65 4.65 28.84 -2.18
N GLU A 66 4.73 28.79 -0.85
CA GLU A 66 5.12 29.94 -0.02
C GLU A 66 6.56 30.39 -0.29
N LYS A 67 7.51 29.46 -0.36
CA LYS A 67 8.90 29.76 -0.74
C LYS A 67 9.00 30.39 -2.13
N TYR A 68 8.21 29.90 -3.08
CA TYR A 68 8.17 30.47 -4.43
C TYR A 68 7.61 31.91 -4.39
N ARG A 69 6.53 32.16 -3.65
CA ARG A 69 5.96 33.52 -3.48
C ARG A 69 6.96 34.49 -2.86
N MET A 70 7.64 34.08 -1.79
CA MET A 70 8.65 34.92 -1.13
C MET A 70 9.82 35.24 -2.06
N ALA A 71 10.29 34.27 -2.85
CA ALA A 71 11.40 34.49 -3.78
C ALA A 71 11.01 35.41 -4.95
N VAL A 72 9.76 35.31 -5.46
CA VAL A 72 9.23 36.24 -6.46
C VAL A 72 9.13 37.66 -5.91
N VAL A 73 8.64 37.84 -4.66
CA VAL A 73 8.58 39.15 -3.99
C VAL A 73 9.98 39.73 -3.75
N ALA A 74 10.97 38.87 -3.46
CA ALA A 74 12.35 39.27 -3.24
C ALA A 74 13.14 39.50 -4.55
N GLY A 75 12.52 39.36 -5.73
CA GLY A 75 13.19 39.51 -7.03
C GLY A 75 14.24 38.43 -7.34
N ILE A 76 14.18 37.29 -6.64
CA ILE A 76 15.11 36.17 -6.84
C ILE A 76 14.54 35.26 -7.94
N ASP A 77 15.34 35.00 -8.97
CA ASP A 77 14.99 34.04 -10.02
C ASP A 77 14.87 32.62 -9.44
N VAL A 78 13.64 32.09 -9.43
CA VAL A 78 13.35 30.77 -8.87
C VAL A 78 13.39 29.72 -9.97
N VAL A 79 14.41 28.86 -9.95
CA VAL A 79 14.46 27.72 -10.88
C VAL A 79 13.33 26.74 -10.56
N PRO A 80 12.41 26.46 -11.51
CA PRO A 80 11.30 25.57 -11.27
C PRO A 80 11.77 24.12 -11.10
N VAL A 81 11.56 23.55 -9.91
CA VAL A 81 11.89 22.13 -9.66
C VAL A 81 11.02 21.24 -10.54
N LYS A 82 11.64 20.39 -11.35
CA LYS A 82 10.98 19.48 -12.30
C LYS A 82 9.95 18.58 -11.59
N SER A 83 8.67 18.77 -11.93
CA SER A 83 7.56 17.94 -11.44
C SER A 83 7.51 16.56 -12.10
N PHE A 84 7.94 16.46 -13.35
CA PHE A 84 7.95 15.23 -14.16
C PHE A 84 9.32 14.56 -14.20
N THR A 85 9.72 13.93 -13.09
CA THR A 85 10.88 13.03 -13.06
C THR A 85 10.61 11.74 -13.85
N LYS A 86 11.66 11.01 -14.26
CA LYS A 86 11.54 9.72 -14.98
C LYS A 86 10.56 8.77 -14.27
N ARG A 87 10.68 8.65 -12.94
CA ARG A 87 9.80 7.84 -12.10
C ARG A 87 8.33 8.30 -12.13
N ASN A 88 8.07 9.61 -11.99
CA ASN A 88 6.70 10.13 -12.06
C ASN A 88 6.09 9.90 -13.46
N LYS A 89 6.87 10.09 -14.53
CA LYS A 89 6.42 9.82 -15.90
C LYS A 89 6.02 8.35 -16.08
N THR A 90 6.81 7.41 -15.57
CA THR A 90 6.47 5.97 -15.62
C THR A 90 5.18 5.68 -14.87
N ILE A 91 5.02 6.20 -13.64
CA ILE A 91 3.79 5.96 -12.85
C ILE A 91 2.56 6.56 -13.55
N ILE A 92 2.68 7.74 -14.17
CA ILE A 92 1.58 8.37 -14.91
C ILE A 92 1.22 7.54 -16.15
N ARG A 93 2.21 7.04 -16.91
CA ARG A 93 1.97 6.15 -18.05
C ARG A 93 1.24 4.89 -17.62
N LEU A 94 1.66 4.28 -16.51
CA LEU A 94 1.02 3.08 -15.96
C LEU A 94 -0.43 3.40 -15.55
N LYS A 95 -0.63 4.45 -14.75
CA LYS A 95 -1.95 4.95 -14.33
C LYS A 95 -2.89 5.18 -15.52
N ASN A 96 -2.41 5.80 -16.59
CA ASN A 96 -3.23 6.12 -17.75
C ASN A 96 -3.63 4.87 -18.55
N ARG A 97 -2.83 3.79 -18.50
CA ARG A 97 -3.17 2.51 -19.15
C ARG A 97 -4.11 1.65 -18.33
N ILE A 98 -3.87 1.51 -17.02
CA ILE A 98 -4.64 0.57 -16.19
C ILE A 98 -5.86 1.22 -15.51
N GLY A 99 -5.86 2.53 -15.31
CA GLY A 99 -6.94 3.23 -14.62
C GLY A 99 -6.85 3.13 -13.09
N ILE A 100 -7.81 3.73 -12.38
CA ILE A 100 -7.76 3.90 -10.92
C ILE A 100 -7.98 2.60 -10.14
N VAL A 101 -8.97 1.79 -10.55
CA VAL A 101 -9.42 0.61 -9.81
C VAL A 101 -8.30 -0.43 -9.71
N PRO A 102 -7.75 -0.96 -10.82
CA PRO A 102 -6.67 -1.93 -10.72
C PRO A 102 -5.41 -1.31 -10.10
N PHE A 103 -5.12 -0.02 -10.34
CA PHE A 103 -3.98 0.61 -9.67
C PHE A 103 -4.11 0.55 -8.14
N CYS A 104 -5.28 0.86 -7.58
CA CYS A 104 -5.52 0.83 -6.14
C CYS A 104 -5.46 -0.58 -5.56
N PHE A 105 -5.83 -1.62 -6.33
CA PHE A 105 -5.81 -3.01 -5.86
C PHE A 105 -4.39 -3.58 -5.90
N TRP A 106 -3.66 -3.31 -6.99
CA TRP A 106 -2.38 -3.97 -7.27
C TRP A 106 -1.17 -3.22 -6.71
N ALA A 107 -1.21 -1.88 -6.60
CA ALA A 107 -0.04 -1.13 -6.13
C ALA A 107 0.35 -1.44 -4.67
N PRO A 108 -0.59 -1.46 -3.69
CA PRO A 108 -0.27 -1.84 -2.31
C PRO A 108 0.14 -3.31 -2.18
N PHE A 109 -0.39 -4.17 -3.05
CA PHE A 109 -0.07 -5.59 -3.10
C PHE A 109 1.35 -5.85 -3.62
N LEU A 110 1.70 -5.34 -4.81
CA LEU A 110 2.96 -5.63 -5.50
C LEU A 110 4.16 -4.89 -4.91
N LEU A 111 4.00 -3.62 -4.53
CA LEU A 111 5.14 -2.80 -4.09
C LEU A 111 5.42 -2.88 -2.59
N SER A 112 4.43 -3.31 -1.79
CA SER A 112 4.27 -3.13 -0.33
C SER A 112 3.16 -2.14 0.02
N ILE A 113 2.52 -2.40 1.16
CA ILE A 113 1.46 -1.53 1.68
C ILE A 113 1.98 -0.10 1.88
N PRO A 114 3.12 0.17 2.54
CA PRO A 114 3.57 1.54 2.77
C PRO A 114 3.85 2.30 1.47
N ILE A 115 4.69 1.72 0.60
CA ILE A 115 5.13 2.40 -0.63
C ILE A 115 3.97 2.52 -1.63
N GLY A 116 3.23 1.43 -1.84
CA GLY A 116 2.09 1.40 -2.74
C GLY A 116 0.98 2.36 -2.32
N THR A 117 0.73 2.47 -1.01
CA THR A 117 -0.24 3.41 -0.44
C THR A 117 0.19 4.86 -0.64
N ILE A 118 1.45 5.20 -0.36
CA ILE A 118 1.98 6.57 -0.58
C ILE A 118 1.85 6.98 -2.05
N ILE A 119 2.17 6.07 -2.97
CA ILE A 119 2.05 6.33 -4.41
C ILE A 119 0.58 6.54 -4.77
N THR A 120 -0.32 5.66 -4.32
CA THR A 120 -1.76 5.78 -4.59
C THR A 120 -2.34 7.07 -4.02
N ALA A 121 -2.01 7.42 -2.78
CA ALA A 121 -2.40 8.69 -2.14
C ALA A 121 -1.86 9.91 -2.93
N LYS A 122 -0.61 9.85 -3.42
CA LYS A 122 -0.02 10.92 -4.23
C LYS A 122 -0.76 11.18 -5.55
N PHE A 123 -1.14 10.11 -6.26
CA PHE A 123 -1.71 10.22 -7.61
C PHE A 123 -3.25 10.24 -7.66
N PHE A 124 -3.90 9.72 -6.62
CA PHE A 124 -5.36 9.55 -6.56
C PHE A 124 -5.99 10.07 -5.27
N GLY A 125 -5.23 10.51 -4.26
CA GLY A 125 -5.76 10.96 -2.96
C GLY A 125 -6.74 12.15 -3.01
N LYS A 126 -6.88 12.83 -4.16
CA LYS A 126 -7.96 13.82 -4.37
C LYS A 126 -9.36 13.19 -4.52
N ARG A 127 -9.44 11.89 -4.83
CA ARG A 127 -10.70 11.17 -5.06
C ARG A 127 -11.08 10.43 -3.77
N ARG A 128 -12.28 10.71 -3.26
CA ARG A 128 -12.81 10.07 -2.03
C ARG A 128 -12.92 8.55 -2.14
N LEU A 129 -13.07 8.02 -3.36
CA LEU A 129 -13.17 6.58 -3.63
C LEU A 129 -11.84 5.83 -3.51
N THR A 130 -10.70 6.51 -3.46
CA THR A 130 -9.39 5.84 -3.46
C THR A 130 -9.18 4.97 -2.24
N PHE A 131 -9.51 5.47 -1.05
CA PHE A 131 -9.31 4.72 0.19
C PHE A 131 -10.25 3.48 0.29
N PRO A 132 -11.57 3.59 0.04
CA PRO A 132 -12.45 2.41 -0.05
C PRO A 132 -12.01 1.39 -1.09
N LEU A 133 -11.57 1.83 -2.28
CA LEU A 133 -11.06 0.92 -3.31
C LEU A 133 -9.84 0.15 -2.82
N MET A 134 -8.92 0.79 -2.10
CA MET A 134 -7.78 0.08 -1.53
C MET A 134 -8.19 -0.97 -0.49
N ILE A 135 -9.19 -0.68 0.36
CA ILE A 135 -9.73 -1.65 1.32
C ILE A 135 -10.30 -2.87 0.59
N VAL A 136 -11.13 -2.65 -0.43
CA VAL A 136 -11.69 -3.74 -1.25
C VAL A 136 -10.57 -4.55 -1.92
N GLY A 137 -9.55 -3.86 -2.43
CA GLY A 137 -8.36 -4.48 -2.99
C GLY A 137 -7.58 -5.33 -1.98
N ILE A 138 -7.46 -4.89 -0.72
CA ILE A 138 -6.84 -5.67 0.35
C ILE A 138 -7.64 -6.94 0.59
N PHE A 139 -8.96 -6.85 0.79
CA PHE A 139 -9.79 -8.04 1.03
C PHE A 139 -9.72 -9.03 -0.13
N LEU A 140 -9.84 -8.55 -1.37
CA LEU A 140 -9.75 -9.40 -2.56
C LEU A 140 -8.39 -10.11 -2.65
N ASN A 141 -7.29 -9.37 -2.53
CA ASN A 141 -5.95 -9.97 -2.59
C ASN A 141 -5.67 -10.86 -1.38
N ASN A 142 -6.20 -10.54 -0.20
CA ASN A 142 -6.07 -11.36 1.01
C ASN A 142 -6.75 -12.71 0.81
N THR A 143 -7.99 -12.72 0.31
CA THR A 143 -8.73 -13.95 0.01
C THR A 143 -7.96 -14.80 -0.99
N ILE A 144 -7.45 -14.21 -2.07
CA ILE A 144 -6.67 -14.96 -3.08
C ILE A 144 -5.41 -15.56 -2.46
N THR A 145 -4.59 -14.76 -1.76
CA THR A 145 -3.30 -15.22 -1.25
C THR A 145 -3.41 -16.20 -0.09
N VAL A 146 -4.31 -15.97 0.87
CA VAL A 146 -4.50 -16.91 1.98
C VAL A 146 -5.07 -18.23 1.48
N SER A 147 -6.07 -18.20 0.59
CA SER A 147 -6.62 -19.43 -0.01
C SER A 147 -5.58 -20.20 -0.80
N PHE A 148 -4.75 -19.50 -1.59
CA PHE A 148 -3.67 -20.14 -2.34
C PHE A 148 -2.69 -20.87 -1.42
N VAL A 149 -2.22 -20.22 -0.34
CA VAL A 149 -1.24 -20.82 0.56
C VAL A 149 -1.82 -22.03 1.31
N TYR A 150 -3.07 -21.95 1.79
CA TYR A 150 -3.69 -23.07 2.51
C TYR A 150 -4.07 -24.23 1.59
N PHE A 151 -4.43 -23.95 0.33
CA PHE A 151 -4.63 -24.99 -0.68
C PHE A 151 -3.35 -25.78 -0.95
N VAL A 152 -2.23 -25.08 -1.20
CA VAL A 152 -0.92 -25.70 -1.41
C VAL A 152 -0.46 -26.53 -0.20
N LYS A 153 -0.72 -26.06 1.02
CA LYS A 153 -0.41 -26.84 2.22
C LYS A 153 -1.23 -28.12 2.30
N ASN A 154 -2.53 -28.05 2.03
CA ASN A 154 -3.40 -29.22 2.10
C ASN A 154 -2.95 -30.31 1.11
N GLU A 155 -2.57 -29.94 -0.11
CA GLU A 155 -1.98 -30.87 -1.07
C GLU A 155 -0.67 -31.46 -0.55
N ALA A 156 0.24 -30.66 0.02
CA ALA A 156 1.51 -31.14 0.55
C ALA A 156 1.35 -32.16 1.70
N THR A 157 0.29 -32.06 2.51
CA THR A 157 -0.04 -33.06 3.55
C THR A 157 -0.70 -34.33 3.00
N SER A 158 -1.18 -34.34 1.76
CA SER A 158 -1.79 -35.53 1.13
C SER A 158 -0.79 -36.42 0.39
N VAL A 159 0.44 -35.94 0.21
CA VAL A 159 1.52 -36.64 -0.52
C VAL A 159 2.56 -37.26 0.44
N LEU A 160 2.42 -37.03 1.76
CA LEU A 160 3.22 -37.65 2.82
C LEU A 160 2.34 -38.62 3.63
#